data_AF-A0A098EEX7-F1
#
_entry.id   AF-A0A098EEX7-F1
#
_cell.length_a   1.000
_cell.length_b   1.000
_cell.length_c   1.000
_cell.angle_alpha   90.00
_cell.angle_beta   90.00
_cell.angle_gamma   90.00
#
_symmetry.space_group_name_H-M   'P 1'
#
loop_
_entity.id
_entity.type
_entity.pdbx_description
1 polymer ?
#
loop_
_entity_poly.entity_id
_entity_poly.type
_entity_poly.pdbx_seq_one_letter_code
_entity_poly.pdbx_strand_id
1 'polypeptide(L)'
;MLKSYGKKYLKDIWKILVFYTDDWDAYKGVIPEKQHIVADKKSGKTNIIERFNCTMRQRVSRLVRFTLLFSKKIENHIGAINYFIYSIGLNK
;
A
#
# COMPACT_ATOMS: atom_id res chain seq x y z
N MET A 1 0.63 2.43 -22.40
CA MET A 1 0.88 3.72 -21.73
C MET A 1 1.00 3.63 -20.19
N LEU A 2 1.31 2.46 -19.60
CA LEU A 2 1.37 2.27 -18.12
C LEU A 2 2.79 2.10 -17.55
N LYS A 3 3.84 2.10 -18.38
CA LYS A 3 5.22 1.79 -17.93
C LYS A 3 5.98 2.97 -17.29
N SER A 4 5.42 4.18 -17.29
CA SER A 4 6.20 5.42 -17.05
C SER A 4 6.00 6.10 -15.69
N TYR A 5 4.93 5.82 -14.94
CA TYR A 5 4.55 6.68 -13.81
C TYR A 5 5.39 6.52 -12.52
N GLY A 6 6.21 5.48 -12.37
CA GLY A 6 6.89 5.19 -11.10
C GLY A 6 8.38 4.88 -11.16
N LYS A 7 9.02 4.82 -12.34
CA LYS A 7 10.37 4.22 -12.43
C LYS A 7 11.54 5.17 -12.20
N LYS A 8 11.38 6.47 -12.42
CA LYS A 8 12.52 7.40 -12.43
C LYS A 8 12.90 7.90 -11.02
N TYR A 9 11.93 8.15 -10.15
CA TYR A 9 12.16 8.70 -8.81
C TYR A 9 12.26 7.64 -7.71
N LEU A 10 11.78 6.42 -7.96
CA LEU A 10 11.66 5.41 -6.90
C LEU A 10 13.00 4.75 -6.55
N LYS A 11 13.95 4.61 -7.51
CA LYS A 11 15.20 3.85 -7.30
C LYS A 11 16.12 4.48 -6.26
N ASP A 12 16.24 5.80 -6.26
CA ASP A 12 17.13 6.50 -5.32
C ASP A 12 16.51 6.57 -3.93
N ILE A 13 15.18 6.78 -3.86
CA ILE A 13 14.41 6.70 -2.61
C ILE A 13 14.51 5.30 -2.01
N TRP A 14 14.44 4.25 -2.84
CA TRP A 14 14.52 2.86 -2.38
C TRP A 14 15.80 2.57 -1.61
N LYS A 15 16.93 3.22 -1.94
CA LYS A 15 18.22 3.00 -1.25
C LYS A 15 18.25 3.57 0.18
N ILE A 16 17.42 4.56 0.47
CA ILE A 16 17.39 5.27 1.76
C ILE A 16 16.13 4.96 2.58
N LEU A 17 15.18 4.21 2.02
CA LEU A 17 13.92 3.93 2.69
C LEU A 17 14.08 2.84 3.76
N VAL A 18 13.36 3.01 4.86
CA VAL A 18 13.23 2.03 5.93
C VAL A 18 11.81 1.49 5.92
N PHE A 19 11.69 0.16 5.95
CA PHE A 19 10.42 -0.55 5.92
C PHE A 19 10.10 -1.13 7.28
N TYR A 20 8.93 -0.78 7.80
CA TYR A 20 8.37 -1.40 9.00
C TYR A 20 7.39 -2.49 8.57
N THR A 21 7.61 -3.72 9.02
CA THR A 21 6.71 -4.84 8.69
C THR A 21 6.40 -5.69 9.93
N ASP A 22 5.36 -6.51 9.84
CA ASP A 22 5.27 -7.71 10.66
C ASP A 22 6.36 -8.71 10.22
N ASP A 23 6.84 -9.55 11.14
CA ASP A 23 7.93 -10.52 10.90
C ASP A 23 7.52 -11.68 9.99
N TRP A 24 6.94 -11.38 8.84
CA TRP A 24 6.51 -12.38 7.87
C TRP A 24 7.70 -12.77 6.99
N ASP A 25 7.96 -14.08 6.90
CA ASP A 25 9.14 -14.63 6.21
C ASP A 25 9.24 -14.22 4.74
N ALA A 26 8.11 -13.95 4.08
CA ALA A 26 8.09 -13.47 2.70
C ALA A 26 8.87 -12.16 2.49
N TYR A 27 8.96 -11.30 3.51
CA TYR A 27 9.67 -10.02 3.40
C TYR A 27 11.19 -10.17 3.46
N LYS A 28 11.70 -11.19 4.16
CA LYS A 28 13.14 -11.42 4.35
C LYS A 28 13.88 -11.65 3.02
N GLY A 29 13.18 -12.16 2.00
CA GLY A 29 13.72 -12.36 0.65
C GLY A 29 13.59 -11.16 -0.29
N VAL A 30 12.87 -10.10 0.11
CA VAL A 30 12.55 -8.95 -0.76
C VAL A 30 13.14 -7.65 -0.25
N ILE A 31 13.14 -7.45 1.07
CA ILE A 31 13.60 -6.22 1.71
C ILE A 31 15.02 -6.48 2.26
N PRO A 32 16.01 -5.63 1.92
CA PRO A 32 17.34 -5.72 2.50
C PRO A 32 17.29 -5.61 4.03
N GLU A 33 18.05 -6.45 4.73
CA GLU A 33 18.06 -6.53 6.20
C GLU A 33 18.32 -5.18 6.87
N LYS A 34 19.23 -4.37 6.32
CA LYS A 34 19.55 -3.01 6.83
C LYS A 34 18.40 -2.01 6.73
N GLN A 35 17.42 -2.30 5.87
CA GLN A 35 16.23 -1.47 5.66
C GLN A 35 14.99 -2.06 6.33
N HIS A 36 15.07 -3.29 6.84
CA HIS A 36 13.93 -4.02 7.38
C HIS A 36 13.87 -3.89 8.90
N ILE A 37 12.88 -3.17 9.39
CA ILE A 37 12.60 -3.06 10.82
C ILE A 37 11.32 -3.84 11.12
N VAL A 38 11.46 -4.92 11.88
CA VAL A 38 10.31 -5.66 12.37
C VAL A 38 9.63 -4.85 13.47
N ALA A 39 8.36 -4.51 13.27
CA ALA A 39 7.54 -3.88 14.29
C ALA A 39 7.17 -4.94 15.35
N ASP A 40 7.48 -4.67 16.62
CA ASP A 40 7.08 -5.55 17.72
C ASP A 40 5.54 -5.68 17.75
N LYS A 41 5.04 -6.92 17.80
CA LYS A 41 3.61 -7.27 17.84
C LYS A 41 2.89 -6.57 18.99
N LYS A 42 3.58 -6.26 20.09
CA LYS A 42 3.01 -5.56 21.26
C LYS A 42 2.97 -4.05 21.13
N SER A 43 3.69 -3.47 20.17
CA SER A 43 3.82 -2.01 20.03
C SER A 43 2.58 -1.31 19.46
N GLY A 44 1.64 -2.06 18.89
CA GLY A 44 0.45 -1.51 18.22
C GLY A 44 0.75 -0.69 16.96
N LYS A 45 2.01 -0.63 16.50
CA LYS A 45 2.41 0.14 15.31
C LYS A 45 1.78 -0.40 14.02
N THR A 46 1.51 -1.70 13.96
CA THR A 46 0.81 -2.34 12.82
C THR A 46 -0.66 -1.94 12.74
N ASN A 47 -1.29 -1.54 13.86
CA ASN A 47 -2.71 -1.16 13.91
C ASN A 47 -3.02 0.01 12.97
N ILE A 48 -2.07 0.93 12.75
CA ILE A 48 -2.24 2.05 11.83
C ILE A 48 -2.38 1.54 10.39
N ILE A 49 -1.53 0.59 9.99
CA ILE A 49 -1.54 -0.03 8.66
C ILE A 49 -2.82 -0.87 8.49
N GLU A 50 -3.18 -1.65 9.50
CA GLU A 50 -4.41 -2.45 9.51
C GLU A 50 -5.66 -1.57 9.38
N ARG A 51 -5.75 -0.48 10.16
CA ARG A 51 -6.84 0.49 10.10
C ARG A 51 -6.92 1.17 8.74
N PHE A 52 -5.77 1.53 8.16
CA PHE A 52 -5.69 2.09 6.82
C PHE A 52 -6.22 1.11 5.77
N ASN A 53 -5.74 -0.14 5.79
CA ASN A 53 -6.16 -1.19 4.88
C ASN A 53 -7.66 -1.49 5.01
N CYS A 54 -8.18 -1.51 6.24
CA CYS A 54 -9.60 -1.69 6.52
C CYS A 54 -10.42 -0.53 5.92
N THR A 55 -9.98 0.71 6.13
CA THR A 55 -10.63 1.91 5.59
C THR A 55 -10.63 1.92 4.05
N MET A 56 -9.50 1.56 3.44
CA MET A 56 -9.38 1.45 1.99
C MET A 56 -10.36 0.40 1.44
N ARG A 57 -10.41 -0.79 2.06
CA ARG A 57 -11.33 -1.87 1.65
C ARG A 57 -12.79 -1.44 1.72
N GLN A 58 -13.18 -0.70 2.76
CA GLN A 58 -14.55 -0.23 2.92
C GLN A 58 -14.90 0.89 1.93
N ARG A 59 -13.98 1.82 1.65
CA ARG A 59 -14.25 2.98 0.79
C ARG A 59 -14.03 2.70 -0.70
N VAL A 60 -13.21 1.71 -1.04
CA VAL A 60 -12.90 1.33 -2.42
C VAL A 60 -13.54 -0.02 -2.74
N SER A 61 -14.87 -0.02 -2.86
CA SER A 61 -15.69 -1.22 -3.13
C SER A 61 -15.25 -2.01 -4.36
N ARG A 62 -14.64 -1.34 -5.35
CA ARG A 62 -14.05 -1.95 -6.55
C ARG A 62 -12.99 -3.01 -6.24
N LEU A 63 -12.29 -2.92 -5.10
CA LEU A 63 -11.24 -3.88 -4.73
C LEU A 63 -11.78 -5.16 -4.06
N VAL A 64 -13.07 -5.21 -3.73
CA VAL A 64 -13.69 -6.38 -3.08
C VAL A 64 -14.12 -7.38 -4.16
N ARG A 65 -13.47 -8.55 -4.19
CA ARG A 65 -13.86 -9.68 -5.06
C ARG A 65 -15.31 -10.06 -4.75
N PHE A 66 -16.12 -10.22 -5.81
CA PHE A 66 -17.53 -10.66 -5.77
C PHE A 66 -18.57 -9.62 -5.35
N THR A 67 -18.32 -8.32 -5.55
CA THR A 67 -19.38 -7.30 -5.42
C THR A 67 -19.84 -6.80 -6.79
N LEU A 68 -21.08 -6.31 -6.88
CA LEU A 68 -21.64 -5.67 -8.08
C LEU A 68 -20.79 -4.49 -8.58
N LEU A 69 -19.95 -3.92 -7.71
CA LEU A 69 -19.11 -2.77 -8.00
C LEU A 69 -17.71 -3.16 -8.51
N PHE A 70 -17.41 -4.46 -8.62
CA PHE A 70 -16.13 -4.94 -9.13
C PHE A 70 -15.97 -4.63 -10.62
N SER A 71 -14.85 -3.99 -10.99
CA SER A 71 -14.55 -3.69 -12.39
C SER A 71 -13.63 -4.75 -13.01
N LYS A 72 -13.87 -5.12 -14.27
CA LYS A 72 -12.94 -5.97 -15.03
C LYS A 72 -11.75 -5.21 -15.61
N LYS A 73 -11.80 -3.87 -15.64
CA LYS A 73 -10.74 -3.00 -16.18
C LYS A 73 -9.78 -2.57 -15.07
N ILE A 74 -8.49 -2.80 -15.26
CA ILE A 74 -7.45 -2.46 -14.27
C ILE A 74 -7.34 -0.94 -14.06
N GLU A 75 -7.59 -0.17 -15.10
CA GLU A 75 -7.54 1.29 -15.08
C GLU A 75 -8.54 1.89 -14.07
N ASN A 76 -9.71 1.27 -13.95
CA ASN A 76 -10.74 1.70 -13.01
C ASN A 76 -10.35 1.43 -11.55
N HIS A 77 -9.61 0.34 -11.30
CA HIS A 77 -9.07 0.06 -9.96
C HIS A 77 -7.99 1.07 -9.60
N ILE A 78 -7.07 1.35 -10.53
CA ILE A 78 -6.01 2.36 -10.35
C ILE A 78 -6.63 3.73 -10.09
N GLY A 79 -7.62 4.14 -10.90
CA GLY A 79 -8.33 5.42 -10.72
C GLY A 79 -9.03 5.51 -9.37
N ALA A 80 -9.68 4.44 -8.91
CA ALA A 80 -10.36 4.41 -7.61
C ALA A 80 -9.38 4.50 -6.43
N ILE A 81 -8.23 3.82 -6.51
CA ILE A 81 -7.16 3.93 -5.51
C ILE A 81 -6.58 5.35 -5.50
N ASN A 82 -6.27 5.92 -6.66
CA ASN A 82 -5.76 7.29 -6.76
C ASN A 82 -6.75 8.30 -6.18
N TYR A 83 -8.04 8.15 -6.47
CA TYR A 83 -9.08 9.00 -5.90
C TYR A 83 -9.17 8.86 -4.37
N PHE A 84 -9.07 7.63 -3.84
CA PHE A 84 -9.01 7.40 -2.40
C PHE A 84 -7.81 8.11 -1.75
N ILE A 85 -6.61 7.94 -2.30
CA ILE A 85 -5.36 8.57 -1.81
C ILE A 85 -5.48 10.10 -1.86
N TYR A 86 -6.04 10.65 -2.93
CA TYR A 86 -6.30 12.08 -3.03
C TYR A 86 -7.29 12.55 -1.95
N SER A 87 -8.38 11.80 -1.73
CA SER A 87 -9.42 12.15 -0.75
C SER A 87 -8.93 12.14 0.71
N ILE A 88 -7.94 11.30 1.05
CA ILE A 88 -7.33 11.30 2.39
C ILE A 88 -6.30 12.42 2.54
N GLY A 89 -5.67 12.87 1.44
CA GLY A 89 -4.71 13.96 1.43
C GLY A 89 -5.34 15.35 1.47
N LEU A 90 -6.56 15.50 0.95
CA LEU A 90 -7.32 16.77 0.91
C LEU A 90 -7.98 17.17 2.24
N ASN A 91 -7.96 16.31 3.26
CA ASN A 91 -8.53 16.63 4.58
C ASN A 91 -7.45 17.07 5.58
N LYS A 92 -6.47 17.85 5.11
CA LYS A 92 -5.48 18.56 5.93
C LYS A 92 -5.49 20.04 5.60
#